data_AF-A0A842T290-F1
#
_entry.id   AF-A0A842T290-F1
#
_cell.length_a   1.000
_cell.length_b   1.000
_cell.length_c   1.000
_cell.angle_alpha   90.00
_cell.angle_beta   90.00
_cell.angle_gamma   90.00
#
_symmetry.space_group_name_H-M   'P 1'
#
loop_
_entity.id
_entity.type
_entity.pdbx_description
1 polymer ?
#
loop_
_entity_poly.entity_id
_entity_poly.type
_entity_poly.pdbx_seq_one_letter_code
_entity_poly.pdbx_strand_id
1 'polypeptide(L)'
;MRAFIFILLGTFLLLGCAAPEAPVEEPPAEEGPPQPPPAVTCVDGDSGIDLAIQGVVVVGNESYLDQCVDNTTVREYYCDGNSMAETTLVCPDDNVCRNGSCVQLPEPGPEPNCVETDSGKDFYSAGTTTYLGSNYSDVCQGNFDLLEYFCENDEISEEIHHCSTGENCVQGACVPQEKTCSDPDSGNPSAAGTTTQYMGGAVVSQSADYCIDGESRVEYYCESNMVKNSTEICPADSFCLNGACVPLCADGDSGRDYFVSSYVDSYSGQFNDYCSDENTVVEYYCSDNSALSEQRECTYFCYSGRCLSSEDIKCKESGSAVKVEYGKIELAEYENSCLDHRLAREYLCVGNDIETVTTQCEDGEICYEGDCMEITEEACYDLDSNEDDDGIFVQSTVVRTDNDSVTDTKVDSCVDSRTVLEYMCDGKTFSTEFLSCPDEYKCIGGECVYPYQCTETDGGKSFEPGEASLLENGDVARTEKDACTGDGNIWEVYCSDDMLEYAVLECPEGTSCNSETGRCE
;
A
#
# COMPACT_ATOMS: atom_id res chain seq x y z
N MET A 1 33.54 9.14 17.54
CA MET A 1 32.97 7.87 18.02
C MET A 1 33.67 6.76 17.24
N ARG A 2 34.24 5.76 17.93
CA ARG A 2 35.34 4.90 17.43
C ARG A 2 34.85 3.87 16.42
N ALA A 3 35.50 3.80 15.25
CA ALA A 3 35.34 2.73 14.27
C ALA A 3 36.29 1.57 14.62
N PHE A 4 35.74 0.36 14.80
CA PHE A 4 36.49 -0.89 14.95
C PHE A 4 36.53 -1.61 13.61
N ILE A 5 37.74 -1.75 13.06
CA ILE A 5 38.07 -2.58 11.90
C ILE A 5 38.46 -3.95 12.45
N PHE A 6 37.72 -5.00 12.09
CA PHE A 6 38.13 -6.39 12.31
C PHE A 6 38.71 -6.96 11.01
N ILE A 7 40.00 -7.28 11.06
CA ILE A 7 40.72 -8.06 10.06
C ILE A 7 40.59 -9.54 10.48
N LEU A 8 39.98 -10.37 9.64
CA LEU A 8 39.92 -11.82 9.84
C LEU A 8 40.86 -12.50 8.85
N LEU A 9 41.86 -13.18 9.42
CA LEU A 9 42.87 -14.00 8.76
C LEU A 9 42.21 -15.20 8.07
N GLY A 10 42.42 -15.31 6.74
CA GLY A 10 42.16 -16.53 5.99
C GLY A 10 43.31 -17.52 6.12
N THR A 11 43.07 -18.64 6.78
CA THR A 11 43.94 -19.81 6.80
C THR A 11 43.61 -20.73 5.62
N PHE A 12 44.55 -20.80 4.68
CA PHE A 12 44.59 -21.75 3.58
C PHE A 12 44.80 -23.18 4.13
N LEU A 13 43.81 -24.06 3.95
CA LEU A 13 43.95 -25.50 4.18
C LEU A 13 44.12 -26.20 2.83
N LEU A 14 45.36 -26.59 2.54
CA LEU A 14 45.74 -27.41 1.39
C LEU A 14 45.36 -28.87 1.67
N LEU A 15 44.33 -29.37 1.00
CA LEU A 15 44.04 -30.79 0.87
C LEU A 15 44.94 -31.39 -0.23
N GLY A 16 46.02 -32.05 0.20
CA GLY A 16 46.85 -32.87 -0.67
C GLY A 16 46.16 -34.21 -0.98
N CYS A 17 46.01 -34.51 -2.27
CA CYS A 17 45.58 -35.82 -2.75
C CYS A 17 46.73 -36.83 -2.57
N ALA A 18 46.54 -37.85 -1.74
CA ALA A 18 47.41 -39.02 -1.70
C ALA A 18 46.90 -40.07 -2.71
N ALA A 19 47.77 -40.46 -3.64
CA ALA A 19 47.52 -41.55 -4.57
C ALA A 19 47.66 -42.92 -3.88
N PRO A 20 46.88 -43.94 -4.25
CA PRO A 20 47.05 -45.29 -3.70
C PRO A 20 48.30 -45.97 -4.29
N GLU A 21 49.14 -46.50 -3.41
CA GLU A 21 50.30 -47.32 -3.75
C GLU A 21 49.86 -48.71 -4.26
N ALA A 22 50.54 -49.19 -5.31
CA ALA A 22 50.32 -50.49 -5.91
C ALA A 22 50.86 -51.64 -5.02
N PRO A 23 50.26 -52.84 -5.06
CA PRO A 23 50.69 -53.97 -4.25
C PRO A 23 52.01 -54.56 -4.76
N VAL A 24 52.92 -54.83 -3.82
CA VAL A 24 54.22 -55.46 -4.04
C VAL A 24 54.02 -56.97 -4.20
N GLU A 25 54.40 -57.52 -5.37
CA GLU A 25 54.46 -58.97 -5.59
C GLU A 25 55.70 -59.58 -4.92
N GLU A 26 55.50 -60.61 -4.10
CA GLU A 26 56.56 -61.42 -3.51
C GLU A 26 57.14 -62.43 -4.53
N PRO A 27 58.46 -62.69 -4.51
CA PRO A 27 59.10 -63.65 -5.41
C PRO A 27 58.82 -65.11 -5.00
N PRO A 28 58.74 -66.05 -5.96
CA PRO A 28 58.42 -67.44 -5.69
C PRO A 28 59.57 -68.17 -4.99
N ALA A 29 59.22 -68.99 -3.99
CA ALA A 29 60.13 -69.84 -3.25
C ALA A 29 60.70 -70.98 -4.12
N GLU A 30 62.01 -71.19 -3.98
CA GLU A 30 62.82 -72.18 -4.72
C GLU A 30 62.60 -73.59 -4.13
N GLU A 31 62.12 -74.55 -4.93
CA GLU A 31 61.93 -75.95 -4.51
C GLU A 31 63.25 -76.72 -4.49
N GLY A 32 63.62 -77.24 -3.31
CA GLY A 32 64.73 -78.16 -3.11
C GLY A 32 64.38 -79.63 -3.47
N PRO A 33 65.39 -80.49 -3.67
CA PRO A 33 65.23 -81.83 -4.24
C PRO A 33 64.49 -82.82 -3.30
N PRO A 34 63.77 -83.82 -3.87
CA PRO A 34 62.86 -84.69 -3.14
C PRO A 34 63.60 -85.65 -2.20
N GLN A 35 63.23 -85.61 -0.91
CA GLN A 35 63.66 -86.58 0.10
C GLN A 35 62.80 -87.86 0.03
N PRO A 36 63.37 -89.03 0.38
CA PRO A 36 62.65 -90.31 0.34
C PRO A 36 61.45 -90.31 1.30
N PRO A 37 60.34 -91.00 0.93
CA PRO A 37 59.08 -90.91 1.67
C PRO A 37 59.28 -91.34 3.13
N PRO A 38 58.99 -90.45 4.11
CA PRO A 38 58.98 -90.83 5.51
C PRO A 38 57.90 -91.90 5.73
N ALA A 39 58.20 -92.89 6.57
CA ALA A 39 57.21 -93.86 7.02
C ALA A 39 56.00 -93.10 7.58
N VAL A 40 54.79 -93.42 7.10
CA VAL A 40 53.56 -92.74 7.50
C VAL A 40 53.39 -92.90 9.02
N THR A 41 53.66 -91.83 9.75
CA THR A 41 53.42 -91.71 11.18
C THR A 41 52.20 -90.83 11.35
N CYS A 42 51.19 -91.34 12.07
CA CYS A 42 50.06 -90.56 12.52
C CYS A 42 50.53 -89.66 13.67
N VAL A 43 50.22 -88.36 13.60
CA VAL A 43 50.51 -87.40 14.68
C VAL A 43 49.20 -86.81 15.15
N ASP A 44 48.99 -86.85 16.46
CA ASP A 44 47.77 -86.39 17.11
C ASP A 44 48.02 -85.09 17.89
N GLY A 45 47.23 -84.07 17.61
CA GLY A 45 47.45 -82.70 18.10
C GLY A 45 47.11 -82.50 19.58
N ASP A 46 46.23 -83.32 20.13
CA ASP A 46 45.74 -83.25 21.52
C ASP A 46 46.16 -84.47 22.36
N SER A 47 47.01 -85.34 21.79
CA SER A 47 47.54 -86.55 22.41
C SER A 47 46.51 -87.67 22.65
N GLY A 48 45.48 -87.78 21.82
CA GLY A 48 44.62 -88.96 21.74
C GLY A 48 43.15 -88.58 21.63
N ILE A 49 42.37 -88.99 22.63
CA ILE A 49 40.96 -88.58 22.73
C ILE A 49 40.89 -87.55 23.86
N ASP A 50 40.81 -86.26 23.54
CA ASP A 50 40.66 -85.14 24.47
C ASP A 50 39.59 -84.14 24.01
N LEU A 51 38.36 -84.42 24.41
CA LEU A 51 37.18 -83.61 24.10
C LEU A 51 37.26 -82.14 24.58
N ALA A 52 38.22 -81.75 25.41
CA ALA A 52 38.37 -80.36 25.86
C ALA A 52 39.16 -79.48 24.86
N ILE A 53 39.90 -80.09 23.96
CA ILE A 53 40.78 -79.41 22.99
C ILE A 53 40.26 -79.76 21.58
N GLN A 54 40.30 -78.81 20.65
CA GLN A 54 40.09 -79.16 19.25
C GLN A 54 41.39 -79.75 18.71
N GLY A 55 41.47 -81.07 18.64
CA GLY A 55 42.58 -81.83 18.10
C GLY A 55 42.64 -81.80 16.57
N VAL A 56 43.84 -82.06 16.06
CA VAL A 56 44.10 -82.27 14.64
C VAL A 56 45.02 -83.47 14.47
N VAL A 57 44.53 -84.47 13.73
CA VAL A 57 45.30 -85.65 13.36
C VAL A 57 45.88 -85.48 11.97
N VAL A 58 47.19 -85.66 11.83
CA VAL A 58 47.90 -85.62 10.54
C VAL A 58 48.42 -87.01 10.19
N VAL A 59 48.01 -87.55 9.04
CA VAL A 59 48.49 -88.83 8.50
C VAL A 59 48.97 -88.63 7.07
N GLY A 60 50.28 -88.72 6.85
CA GLY A 60 50.85 -88.43 5.53
C GLY A 60 50.67 -86.96 5.16
N ASN A 61 49.88 -86.69 4.10
CA ASN A 61 49.56 -85.34 3.63
C ASN A 61 48.11 -84.91 3.94
N GLU A 62 47.35 -85.73 4.68
CA GLU A 62 45.97 -85.43 5.05
C GLU A 62 45.89 -85.02 6.53
N SER A 63 44.98 -84.09 6.84
CA SER A 63 44.69 -83.65 8.21
C SER A 63 43.20 -83.76 8.50
N TYR A 64 42.87 -84.25 9.69
CA TYR A 64 41.52 -84.48 10.19
C TYR A 64 41.35 -83.71 11.49
N LEU A 65 40.34 -82.86 11.54
CA LEU A 65 40.08 -81.95 12.66
C LEU A 65 38.86 -82.43 13.43
N ASP A 66 38.91 -82.36 14.76
CA ASP A 66 37.73 -82.65 15.57
C ASP A 66 36.61 -81.69 15.24
N GLN A 67 35.40 -82.25 15.18
CA GLN A 67 34.23 -81.53 14.68
C GLN A 67 32.99 -81.89 15.47
N CYS A 68 32.14 -80.90 15.72
CA CYS A 68 30.85 -81.12 16.34
C CYS A 68 29.93 -81.87 15.38
N VAL A 69 29.44 -83.04 15.81
CA VAL A 69 28.35 -83.76 15.12
C VAL A 69 27.02 -83.07 15.41
N ASP A 70 26.83 -82.65 16.65
CA ASP A 70 25.75 -81.78 17.11
C ASP A 70 26.24 -80.92 18.30
N ASN A 71 25.35 -80.16 18.93
CA ASN A 71 25.69 -79.26 20.04
C ASN A 71 26.12 -79.98 21.33
N THR A 72 26.03 -81.31 21.39
CA THR A 72 26.39 -82.12 22.56
C THR A 72 27.41 -83.22 22.23
N THR A 73 27.81 -83.37 20.97
CA THR A 73 28.58 -84.53 20.52
C THR A 73 29.75 -84.10 19.63
N VAL A 74 30.96 -84.51 19.99
CA VAL A 74 32.19 -84.33 19.21
C VAL A 74 32.47 -85.61 18.43
N ARG A 75 32.81 -85.48 17.14
CA ARG A 75 33.54 -86.51 16.41
C ARG A 75 35.02 -86.22 16.57
N GLU A 76 35.68 -87.13 17.27
CA GLU A 76 37.10 -87.07 17.57
C GLU A 76 37.88 -87.90 16.56
N TYR A 77 38.94 -87.32 16.01
CA TYR A 77 39.98 -88.01 15.26
C TYR A 77 41.18 -88.22 16.17
N TYR A 78 41.73 -89.45 16.21
CA TYR A 78 42.90 -89.73 17.03
C TYR A 78 43.84 -90.75 16.35
N CYS A 79 45.08 -90.83 16.83
CA CYS A 79 46.05 -91.81 16.33
C CYS A 79 46.00 -93.14 17.10
N ASP A 80 45.56 -94.23 16.44
CA ASP A 80 45.73 -95.61 16.93
C ASP A 80 46.97 -96.24 16.28
N GLY A 81 48.12 -96.07 16.94
CA GLY A 81 49.42 -96.41 16.39
C GLY A 81 49.80 -95.49 15.23
N ASN A 82 50.04 -96.05 14.04
CA ASN A 82 50.39 -95.27 12.83
C ASN A 82 49.18 -95.02 11.90
N SER A 83 47.96 -95.32 12.35
CA SER A 83 46.73 -95.12 11.57
C SER A 83 45.80 -94.14 12.28
N MET A 84 45.13 -93.30 11.51
CA MET A 84 44.04 -92.48 12.05
C MET A 84 42.84 -93.39 12.34
N ALA A 85 42.21 -93.14 13.48
CA ALA A 85 40.91 -93.66 13.87
C ALA A 85 39.97 -92.48 14.20
N GLU A 86 38.67 -92.74 14.20
CA GLU A 86 37.66 -91.77 14.64
C GLU A 86 36.70 -92.41 15.64
N THR A 87 36.20 -91.61 16.58
CA THR A 87 35.12 -91.98 17.50
C THR A 87 34.14 -90.80 17.63
N THR A 88 32.99 -91.05 18.24
CA THR A 88 31.99 -90.02 18.49
C THR A 88 31.58 -90.09 19.94
N LEU A 89 31.79 -89.00 20.68
CA LEU A 89 31.63 -88.92 22.12
C LEU A 89 30.76 -87.74 22.51
N VAL A 90 29.91 -87.96 23.51
CA VAL A 90 29.03 -86.93 24.06
C VAL A 90 29.84 -86.08 25.04
N CYS A 91 29.69 -84.76 24.96
CA CYS A 91 30.28 -83.82 25.90
C CYS A 91 29.81 -84.13 27.33
N PRO A 92 30.67 -83.88 28.35
CA PRO A 92 30.25 -83.93 29.74
C PRO A 92 29.01 -83.06 29.99
N ASP A 93 28.22 -83.42 31.00
CA ASP A 93 27.09 -82.59 31.45
C ASP A 93 27.55 -81.14 31.67
N ASP A 94 26.72 -80.17 31.25
CA ASP A 94 26.97 -78.72 31.28
C ASP A 94 27.97 -78.15 30.25
N ASN A 95 28.54 -79.00 29.36
CA ASN A 95 29.31 -78.55 28.20
C ASN A 95 28.52 -78.68 26.89
N VAL A 96 28.81 -77.78 25.95
CA VAL A 96 28.33 -77.87 24.57
C VAL A 96 29.50 -78.02 23.62
N CYS A 97 29.30 -78.76 22.54
CA CYS A 97 30.28 -78.78 21.47
C CYS A 97 30.27 -77.45 20.72
N ARG A 98 31.40 -76.75 20.68
CA ARG A 98 31.64 -75.60 19.80
C ARG A 98 33.03 -75.74 19.18
N ASN A 99 33.11 -75.60 17.86
CA ASN A 99 34.38 -75.70 17.12
C ASN A 99 35.17 -76.98 17.44
N GLY A 100 34.51 -78.14 17.44
CA GLY A 100 35.20 -79.41 17.59
C GLY A 100 35.61 -79.79 19.01
N SER A 101 35.36 -78.96 20.03
CA SER A 101 35.61 -79.32 21.43
C SER A 101 34.42 -78.99 22.35
N CYS A 102 34.37 -79.67 23.48
CA CYS A 102 33.39 -79.49 24.54
C CYS A 102 33.79 -78.31 25.43
N VAL A 103 33.08 -77.20 25.28
CA VAL A 103 33.28 -75.99 26.08
C VAL A 103 32.11 -75.80 27.05
N GLN A 104 32.41 -75.34 28.26
CA GLN A 104 31.38 -74.96 29.21
C GLN A 104 30.61 -73.75 28.67
N LEU A 105 29.28 -73.80 28.71
CA LEU A 105 28.49 -72.61 28.41
C LEU A 105 28.83 -71.53 29.45
N PRO A 106 29.19 -70.30 29.05
CA PRO A 106 29.30 -69.22 30.00
C PRO A 106 27.95 -69.09 30.72
N GLU A 107 27.96 -69.01 32.06
CA GLU A 107 26.75 -68.73 32.82
C GLU A 107 26.08 -67.49 32.20
N PRO A 108 24.77 -67.53 31.93
CA PRO A 108 24.07 -66.34 31.42
C PRO A 108 24.34 -65.21 32.41
N GLY A 109 25.01 -64.16 31.90
CA GLY A 109 25.19 -62.93 32.66
C GLY A 109 23.82 -62.40 33.11
N PRO A 110 23.76 -61.59 34.18
CA PRO A 110 22.51 -60.97 34.58
C PRO A 110 21.88 -60.28 33.37
N GLU A 111 20.64 -60.65 33.03
CA GLU A 111 19.89 -59.95 31.99
C GLU A 111 19.85 -58.46 32.39
N PRO A 112 20.18 -57.53 31.48
CA PRO A 112 20.11 -56.11 31.78
C PRO A 112 18.67 -55.76 32.15
N ASN A 113 18.50 -55.00 33.22
CA ASN A 113 17.21 -54.53 33.66
C ASN A 113 16.61 -53.52 32.68
N CYS A 114 17.45 -52.87 31.86
CA CYS A 114 17.07 -51.87 30.86
C CYS A 114 17.64 -52.22 29.48
N VAL A 115 16.77 -52.25 28.45
CA VAL A 115 17.18 -52.35 27.04
C VAL A 115 16.39 -51.36 26.18
N GLU A 116 17.00 -50.80 25.15
CA GLU A 116 16.40 -49.79 24.25
C GLU A 116 16.54 -50.17 22.77
N THR A 117 15.79 -49.51 21.88
CA THR A 117 15.72 -49.87 20.45
C THR A 117 16.45 -48.91 19.51
N ASP A 118 16.90 -47.78 20.03
CA ASP A 118 17.40 -46.58 19.31
C ASP A 118 18.80 -46.13 19.79
N SER A 119 19.51 -46.99 20.53
CA SER A 119 20.92 -46.83 20.89
C SER A 119 21.24 -45.68 21.86
N GLY A 120 20.31 -45.32 22.75
CA GLY A 120 20.56 -44.40 23.85
C GLY A 120 19.73 -43.15 23.70
N LYS A 121 20.39 -41.99 23.84
CA LYS A 121 19.79 -40.69 23.52
C LYS A 121 19.85 -40.44 22.01
N ASP A 122 18.87 -40.90 21.26
CA ASP A 122 18.75 -40.65 19.81
C ASP A 122 17.45 -39.89 19.49
N PHE A 123 17.53 -38.57 19.56
CA PHE A 123 16.39 -37.69 19.29
C PHE A 123 15.84 -37.75 17.85
N TYR A 124 16.52 -38.45 16.91
CA TYR A 124 16.15 -38.50 15.50
C TYR A 124 15.57 -39.85 15.06
N SER A 125 15.55 -40.85 15.95
CA SER A 125 14.99 -42.17 15.70
C SER A 125 14.01 -42.52 16.81
N ALA A 126 12.74 -42.79 16.48
CA ALA A 126 11.78 -43.17 17.50
C ALA A 126 12.14 -44.54 18.12
N GLY A 127 12.24 -44.57 19.45
CA GLY A 127 12.66 -45.71 20.24
C GLY A 127 11.63 -46.19 21.26
N THR A 128 12.04 -47.22 21.99
CA THR A 128 11.30 -47.79 23.11
C THR A 128 12.29 -48.40 24.09
N THR A 129 12.31 -47.83 25.30
CA THR A 129 13.04 -48.34 26.44
C THR A 129 12.19 -49.36 27.21
N THR A 130 12.71 -50.56 27.41
CA THR A 130 12.11 -51.64 28.20
C THR A 130 12.86 -51.77 29.52
N TYR A 131 12.20 -51.42 30.62
CA TYR A 131 12.76 -51.53 31.97
C TYR A 131 11.92 -52.47 32.84
N LEU A 132 12.53 -53.53 33.37
CA LEU A 132 11.86 -54.58 34.18
C LEU A 132 10.55 -55.11 33.54
N GLY A 133 10.57 -55.27 32.22
CA GLY A 133 9.43 -55.76 31.42
C GLY A 133 8.32 -54.74 31.15
N SER A 134 8.51 -53.46 31.52
CA SER A 134 7.62 -52.35 31.16
C SER A 134 8.22 -51.52 30.03
N ASN A 135 7.41 -51.10 29.07
CA ASN A 135 7.85 -50.37 27.88
C ASN A 135 7.54 -48.87 28.01
N TYR A 136 8.49 -48.04 27.60
CA TYR A 136 8.44 -46.59 27.59
C TYR A 136 8.91 -46.12 26.22
N SER A 137 7.99 -45.63 25.40
CA SER A 137 8.28 -45.17 24.05
C SER A 137 8.42 -43.66 24.03
N ASP A 138 9.30 -43.16 23.16
CA ASP A 138 9.50 -41.72 23.02
C ASP A 138 8.22 -41.07 22.50
N VAL A 139 7.94 -39.88 23.01
CA VAL A 139 6.65 -39.23 22.78
C VAL A 139 6.81 -37.73 22.59
N CYS A 140 6.11 -37.21 21.58
CA CYS A 140 6.06 -35.78 21.34
C CYS A 140 5.17 -35.07 22.37
N GLN A 141 5.76 -34.15 23.12
CA GLN A 141 5.06 -33.26 24.04
C GLN A 141 4.76 -31.91 23.38
N GLY A 142 3.95 -31.95 22.32
CA GLY A 142 3.69 -30.81 21.45
C GLY A 142 4.43 -30.94 20.11
N ASN A 143 4.58 -29.83 19.39
CA ASN A 143 5.12 -29.85 18.04
C ASN A 143 6.66 -29.83 17.98
N PHE A 144 7.33 -29.38 19.04
CA PHE A 144 8.78 -29.16 19.06
C PHE A 144 9.50 -29.84 20.21
N ASP A 145 8.79 -30.43 21.16
CA ASP A 145 9.40 -31.05 22.33
C ASP A 145 9.23 -32.58 22.24
N LEU A 146 10.34 -33.30 22.31
CA LEU A 146 10.42 -34.75 22.36
C LEU A 146 10.72 -35.16 23.82
N LEU A 147 9.87 -35.98 24.42
CA LEU A 147 10.20 -36.71 25.64
C LEU A 147 10.86 -38.03 25.23
N GLU A 148 12.17 -38.13 25.48
CA GLU A 148 13.03 -39.27 25.21
C GLU A 148 13.12 -40.17 26.44
N TYR A 149 12.96 -41.48 26.28
CA TYR A 149 13.24 -42.51 27.27
C TYR A 149 14.46 -43.34 26.84
N PHE A 150 15.50 -43.38 27.67
CA PHE A 150 16.75 -44.09 27.35
C PHE A 150 17.28 -44.85 28.57
N CYS A 151 18.16 -45.82 28.33
CA CYS A 151 18.85 -46.57 29.38
C CYS A 151 20.15 -45.87 29.82
N GLU A 152 20.28 -45.58 31.11
CA GLU A 152 21.50 -45.03 31.70
C GLU A 152 21.88 -45.83 32.94
N ASN A 153 23.06 -46.48 32.91
CA ASN A 153 23.55 -47.36 33.98
C ASN A 153 22.59 -48.50 34.36
N ASP A 154 21.92 -49.11 33.37
CA ASP A 154 20.92 -50.18 33.57
C ASP A 154 19.64 -49.75 34.29
N GLU A 155 19.42 -48.45 34.45
CA GLU A 155 18.18 -47.85 34.92
C GLU A 155 17.54 -47.03 33.79
N ILE A 156 16.21 -46.84 33.87
CA ILE A 156 15.49 -45.95 32.95
C ILE A 156 15.73 -44.49 33.32
N SER A 157 15.94 -43.66 32.31
CA SER A 157 16.07 -42.21 32.41
C SER A 157 15.18 -41.52 31.36
N GLU A 158 14.87 -40.25 31.58
CA GLU A 158 14.04 -39.45 30.67
C GLU A 158 14.56 -38.02 30.50
N GLU A 159 14.42 -37.45 29.30
CA GLU A 159 14.84 -36.07 28.99
C GLU A 159 13.85 -35.42 28.00
N ILE A 160 13.55 -34.12 28.20
CA ILE A 160 12.81 -33.33 27.20
C ILE A 160 13.82 -32.62 26.30
N HIS A 161 13.83 -32.98 25.02
CA HIS A 161 14.64 -32.37 23.98
C HIS A 161 13.79 -31.44 23.09
N HIS A 162 14.26 -30.22 22.87
CA HIS A 162 13.62 -29.27 21.95
C HIS A 162 14.23 -29.44 20.54
N CYS A 163 13.42 -29.91 19.58
CA CYS A 163 13.83 -30.09 18.19
C CYS A 163 14.37 -28.78 17.60
N SER A 164 15.37 -28.87 16.73
CA SER A 164 16.03 -27.68 16.18
C SER A 164 15.12 -26.89 15.26
N THR A 165 15.46 -25.62 15.00
CA THR A 165 14.74 -24.81 14.00
C THR A 165 14.68 -25.54 12.67
N GLY A 166 13.46 -25.90 12.25
CA GLY A 166 13.23 -26.63 11.01
C GLY A 166 12.86 -28.11 11.16
N GLU A 167 12.77 -28.58 12.39
CA GLU A 167 12.33 -29.92 12.75
C GLU A 167 11.03 -29.82 13.56
N ASN A 168 10.18 -30.84 13.44
CA ASN A 168 9.06 -31.04 14.35
C ASN A 168 9.21 -32.41 15.02
N CYS A 169 8.73 -32.52 16.25
CA CYS A 169 8.55 -33.83 16.84
C CYS A 169 7.37 -34.53 16.15
N VAL A 170 7.64 -35.65 15.49
CA VAL A 170 6.66 -36.48 14.82
C VAL A 170 6.89 -37.93 15.23
N GLN A 171 5.88 -38.55 15.85
CA GLN A 171 5.90 -39.97 16.25
C GLN A 171 7.09 -40.37 17.13
N GLY A 172 7.52 -39.49 18.04
CA GLY A 172 8.61 -39.79 18.97
C GLY A 172 10.01 -39.54 18.39
N ALA A 173 10.14 -38.71 17.36
CA ALA A 173 11.45 -38.29 16.84
C ALA A 173 11.40 -36.86 16.29
N CYS A 174 12.51 -36.14 16.34
CA CYS A 174 12.70 -34.87 15.64
C CYS A 174 12.94 -35.13 14.15
N VAL A 175 11.96 -34.76 13.32
CA VAL A 175 11.98 -34.99 11.87
C VAL A 175 12.12 -33.65 11.12
N PRO A 176 13.12 -33.51 10.23
CA PRO A 176 13.26 -32.35 9.36
C PRO A 176 11.99 -32.09 8.57
N GLN A 177 11.53 -30.85 8.56
CA GLN A 177 10.34 -30.46 7.83
C GLN A 177 10.71 -30.01 6.42
N GLU A 178 9.92 -30.47 5.44
CA GLU A 178 10.06 -30.02 4.07
C GLU A 178 9.85 -28.50 3.98
N LYS A 179 10.69 -27.86 3.17
CA LYS A 179 10.48 -26.46 2.82
C LYS A 179 9.29 -26.37 1.87
N THR A 180 8.45 -25.37 2.08
CA THR A 180 7.40 -24.98 1.13
C THR A 180 7.51 -23.48 0.87
N CYS A 181 6.95 -23.01 -0.23
CA CYS A 181 7.02 -21.60 -0.61
C CYS A 181 5.65 -21.18 -1.16
N SER A 182 5.24 -19.96 -0.83
CA SER A 182 4.04 -19.31 -1.36
C SER A 182 4.40 -17.99 -1.99
N ASP A 183 3.93 -17.80 -3.21
CA ASP A 183 4.05 -16.61 -4.03
C ASP A 183 2.62 -16.18 -4.42
N PRO A 184 2.08 -15.11 -3.80
CA PRO A 184 0.68 -14.74 -3.96
C PRO A 184 0.30 -14.21 -5.35
N ASP A 185 1.23 -13.59 -6.08
CA ASP A 185 0.95 -13.00 -7.39
C ASP A 185 1.43 -13.89 -8.54
N SER A 186 2.20 -14.93 -8.25
CA SER A 186 2.71 -15.89 -9.22
C SER A 186 3.53 -15.22 -10.32
N GLY A 187 4.26 -14.16 -9.97
CA GLY A 187 5.09 -13.37 -10.89
C GLY A 187 4.27 -12.45 -11.80
N ASN A 188 3.08 -12.02 -11.39
CA ASN A 188 2.27 -11.09 -12.19
C ASN A 188 2.88 -9.67 -12.16
N PRO A 189 3.29 -9.12 -13.32
CA PRO A 189 3.90 -7.79 -13.39
C PRO A 189 3.06 -6.65 -12.87
N SER A 190 1.74 -6.77 -12.88
CA SER A 190 0.83 -5.71 -12.45
C SER A 190 0.38 -5.83 -10.99
N ALA A 191 0.93 -6.79 -10.23
CA ALA A 191 0.67 -6.95 -8.81
C ALA A 191 2.00 -6.89 -8.04
N ALA A 192 1.95 -6.38 -6.82
CA ALA A 192 3.05 -6.48 -5.87
C ALA A 192 2.73 -7.60 -4.88
N GLY A 193 3.69 -8.48 -4.69
CA GLY A 193 3.58 -9.67 -3.86
C GLY A 193 4.56 -9.68 -2.70
N THR A 194 4.35 -10.65 -1.81
CA THR A 194 5.32 -11.01 -0.78
C THR A 194 5.48 -12.50 -0.76
N THR A 195 6.59 -12.96 -1.34
CA THR A 195 6.93 -14.37 -1.38
C THR A 195 7.44 -14.82 -0.02
N THR A 196 6.81 -15.89 0.49
CA THR A 196 7.03 -16.42 1.83
C THR A 196 7.50 -17.86 1.77
N GLN A 197 8.62 -18.15 2.41
CA GLN A 197 9.10 -19.52 2.62
C GLN A 197 8.67 -20.03 3.99
N TYR A 198 8.20 -21.27 4.01
CA TYR A 198 7.83 -21.99 5.21
C TYR A 198 8.72 -23.22 5.40
N MET A 199 8.93 -23.58 6.67
CA MET A 199 9.54 -24.84 7.09
C MET A 199 8.70 -25.38 8.23
N GLY A 200 8.03 -26.51 8.03
CA GLY A 200 7.10 -27.06 9.03
C GLY A 200 5.91 -26.15 9.35
N GLY A 201 5.50 -25.30 8.41
CA GLY A 201 4.44 -24.30 8.60
C GLY A 201 4.88 -22.99 9.27
N ALA A 202 6.10 -22.92 9.80
CA ALA A 202 6.68 -21.68 10.31
C ALA A 202 7.33 -20.86 9.18
N VAL A 203 7.15 -19.54 9.20
CA VAL A 203 7.79 -18.62 8.25
C VAL A 203 9.28 -18.53 8.54
N VAL A 204 10.12 -18.90 7.57
CA VAL A 204 11.59 -18.85 7.68
C VAL A 204 12.24 -17.77 6.81
N SER A 205 11.52 -17.29 5.79
CA SER A 205 11.97 -16.19 4.93
C SER A 205 10.78 -15.48 4.33
N GLN A 206 10.87 -14.16 4.19
CA GLN A 206 9.90 -13.32 3.47
C GLN A 206 10.66 -12.31 2.64
N SER A 207 10.20 -12.08 1.42
CA SER A 207 10.76 -11.07 0.52
C SER A 207 9.62 -10.49 -0.31
N ALA A 208 9.57 -9.16 -0.36
CA ALA A 208 8.55 -8.41 -1.09
C ALA A 208 9.16 -7.84 -2.36
N ASP A 209 8.34 -7.74 -3.40
CA ASP A 209 8.75 -7.11 -4.65
C ASP A 209 9.05 -5.64 -4.42
N TYR A 210 10.00 -5.13 -5.18
CA TYR A 210 10.38 -3.73 -5.06
C TYR A 210 10.91 -3.17 -6.37
N CYS A 211 10.77 -1.86 -6.51
CA CYS A 211 11.30 -1.15 -7.66
C CYS A 211 12.79 -0.84 -7.46
N ILE A 212 13.60 -1.17 -8.47
CA ILE A 212 14.99 -0.71 -8.53
C ILE A 212 15.01 0.76 -8.94
N ASP A 213 14.22 1.08 -9.95
CA ASP A 213 14.00 2.39 -10.54
C ASP A 213 12.59 2.43 -11.14
N GLY A 214 12.26 3.47 -11.90
CA GLY A 214 10.94 3.61 -12.52
C GLY A 214 10.68 2.61 -13.66
N GLU A 215 11.69 1.91 -14.18
CA GLU A 215 11.53 1.01 -15.34
C GLU A 215 11.70 -0.46 -14.98
N SER A 216 12.33 -0.75 -13.84
CA SER A 216 12.71 -2.12 -13.46
C SER A 216 12.28 -2.47 -12.03
N ARG A 217 11.81 -3.70 -11.87
CA ARG A 217 11.43 -4.29 -10.59
C ARG A 217 12.25 -5.53 -10.27
N VAL A 218 12.41 -5.82 -8.99
CA VAL A 218 12.82 -7.15 -8.51
C VAL A 218 11.56 -7.90 -8.10
N GLU A 219 11.33 -9.00 -8.80
CA GLU A 219 10.27 -9.96 -8.57
C GLU A 219 10.82 -11.10 -7.70
N TYR A 220 10.22 -11.37 -6.55
CA TYR A 220 10.51 -12.51 -5.71
C TYR A 220 9.48 -13.61 -5.92
N TYR A 221 9.92 -14.77 -6.36
CA TYR A 221 9.04 -15.88 -6.71
C TYR A 221 9.48 -17.21 -6.08
N CYS A 222 8.60 -18.20 -6.12
CA CYS A 222 8.87 -19.55 -5.64
C CYS A 222 9.40 -20.47 -6.74
N GLU A 223 10.60 -21.02 -6.56
CA GLU A 223 11.15 -22.08 -7.42
C GLU A 223 11.64 -23.24 -6.55
N SER A 224 11.12 -24.45 -6.79
CA SER A 224 11.50 -25.66 -6.03
C SER A 224 11.43 -25.48 -4.51
N ASN A 225 10.33 -24.87 -4.02
CA ASN A 225 10.11 -24.50 -2.60
C ASN A 225 11.14 -23.54 -2.00
N MET A 226 11.91 -22.85 -2.84
CA MET A 226 12.88 -21.84 -2.43
C MET A 226 12.49 -20.47 -2.99
N VAL A 227 12.69 -19.42 -2.18
CA VAL A 227 12.56 -18.04 -2.64
C VAL A 227 13.71 -17.73 -3.59
N LYS A 228 13.35 -17.25 -4.78
CA LYS A 228 14.26 -16.74 -5.80
C LYS A 228 13.90 -15.29 -6.10
N ASN A 229 14.73 -14.64 -6.89
CA ASN A 229 14.38 -13.36 -7.47
C ASN A 229 14.87 -13.24 -8.91
N SER A 230 14.23 -12.36 -9.66
CA SER A 230 14.63 -11.92 -10.98
C SER A 230 14.38 -10.42 -11.12
N THR A 231 15.21 -9.77 -11.93
CA THR A 231 14.95 -8.38 -12.35
C THR A 231 14.15 -8.40 -13.64
N GLU A 232 13.01 -7.71 -13.63
CA GLU A 232 12.11 -7.57 -14.76
C GLU A 232 11.96 -6.10 -15.15
N ILE A 233 11.83 -5.85 -16.46
CA ILE A 233 11.60 -4.50 -17.00
C ILE A 233 10.09 -4.35 -17.22
N CYS A 234 9.52 -3.26 -16.71
CA CYS A 234 8.12 -2.93 -16.92
C CYS A 234 7.84 -2.65 -18.40
N PRO A 235 6.62 -2.98 -18.89
CA PRO A 235 6.18 -2.60 -20.23
C PRO A 235 6.37 -1.10 -20.53
N ALA A 236 6.55 -0.75 -21.81
CA ALA A 236 6.88 0.62 -22.24
C ALA A 236 5.85 1.70 -21.79
N ASP A 237 4.59 1.31 -21.57
CA ASP A 237 3.51 2.20 -21.14
C ASP A 237 3.22 2.11 -19.61
N SER A 238 4.19 1.63 -18.85
CA SER A 238 4.10 1.43 -17.41
C SER A 238 5.40 1.81 -16.71
N PHE A 239 5.33 2.02 -15.41
CA PHE A 239 6.48 2.23 -14.55
C PHE A 239 6.36 1.39 -13.30
N CYS A 240 7.49 1.12 -12.65
CA CYS A 240 7.47 0.41 -11.39
C CYS A 240 7.07 1.36 -10.25
N LEU A 241 6.00 1.01 -9.53
CA LEU A 241 5.60 1.64 -8.28
C LEU A 241 5.32 0.54 -7.24
N ASN A 242 5.96 0.65 -6.07
CA ASN A 242 5.76 -0.27 -4.94
C ASN A 242 5.87 -1.77 -5.29
N GLY A 243 6.76 -2.13 -6.22
CA GLY A 243 6.98 -3.52 -6.64
C GLY A 243 6.11 -4.00 -7.80
N ALA A 244 5.15 -3.20 -8.26
CA ALA A 244 4.28 -3.52 -9.39
C ALA A 244 4.53 -2.59 -10.58
N CYS A 245 4.40 -3.10 -11.80
CA CYS A 245 4.31 -2.30 -13.02
C CYS A 245 2.88 -1.75 -13.15
N VAL A 246 2.74 -0.45 -12.88
CA VAL A 246 1.49 0.29 -12.99
C VAL A 246 1.51 1.16 -14.25
N PRO A 247 0.35 1.43 -14.89
CA PRO A 247 0.28 2.36 -16.02
C PRO A 247 0.93 3.71 -15.69
N LEU A 248 1.60 4.34 -16.67
CA LEU A 248 2.20 5.67 -16.50
C LEU A 248 1.23 6.74 -16.00
N CYS A 249 -0.03 6.57 -16.40
CA CYS A 249 -1.14 7.36 -15.91
C CYS A 249 -2.38 6.46 -15.91
N ALA A 250 -3.10 6.44 -14.79
CA ALA A 250 -4.40 5.78 -14.66
C ALA A 250 -5.42 6.80 -14.14
N ASP A 251 -6.56 6.86 -14.83
CA ASP A 251 -7.61 7.83 -14.59
C ASP A 251 -8.87 7.12 -14.06
N GLY A 252 -9.42 7.59 -12.93
CA GLY A 252 -10.55 6.95 -12.25
C GLY A 252 -11.86 7.03 -13.02
N ASP A 253 -12.04 8.01 -13.89
CA ASP A 253 -13.26 8.25 -14.69
C ASP A 253 -13.05 8.12 -16.20
N SER A 254 -11.84 7.68 -16.60
CA SER A 254 -11.44 7.45 -17.99
C SER A 254 -11.36 8.72 -18.86
N GLY A 255 -11.00 9.86 -18.28
CA GLY A 255 -10.53 11.02 -19.03
C GLY A 255 -11.06 12.33 -18.46
N ARG A 256 -11.73 13.10 -19.33
CA ARG A 256 -12.37 14.36 -18.91
C ARG A 256 -13.85 14.11 -18.65
N ASP A 257 -14.22 13.89 -17.40
CA ASP A 257 -15.59 13.83 -16.89
C ASP A 257 -15.81 14.70 -15.64
N TYR A 258 -16.06 15.99 -15.88
CA TYR A 258 -16.29 17.00 -14.84
C TYR A 258 -17.45 16.69 -13.86
N PHE A 259 -18.30 15.69 -14.14
CA PHE A 259 -19.45 15.33 -13.31
C PHE A 259 -19.19 14.14 -12.37
N VAL A 260 -18.01 13.54 -12.46
CA VAL A 260 -17.53 12.47 -11.59
C VAL A 260 -16.39 13.01 -10.73
N SER A 261 -16.38 12.68 -9.45
CA SER A 261 -15.23 12.98 -8.59
C SER A 261 -14.30 11.78 -8.66
N SER A 262 -13.09 12.01 -9.17
CA SER A 262 -12.12 11.00 -9.55
C SER A 262 -10.72 11.34 -9.02
N TYR A 263 -9.76 10.51 -9.39
CA TYR A 263 -8.35 10.74 -9.19
C TYR A 263 -7.54 10.20 -10.37
N VAL A 264 -6.38 10.80 -10.57
CA VAL A 264 -5.34 10.33 -11.48
C VAL A 264 -4.15 9.82 -10.69
N ASP A 265 -3.79 8.55 -10.89
CA ASP A 265 -2.54 7.97 -10.42
C ASP A 265 -1.48 8.08 -11.51
N SER A 266 -0.33 8.67 -11.18
CA SER A 266 0.81 8.79 -12.10
C SER A 266 2.15 8.65 -11.37
N TYR A 267 3.26 8.67 -12.11
CA TYR A 267 4.62 8.65 -11.54
C TYR A 267 4.86 9.78 -10.53
N SER A 268 4.24 10.95 -10.72
CA SER A 268 4.39 12.09 -9.81
C SER A 268 3.52 12.01 -8.55
N GLY A 269 2.65 11.01 -8.44
CA GLY A 269 1.73 10.82 -7.33
C GLY A 269 0.28 10.72 -7.78
N GLN A 270 -0.61 10.73 -6.78
CA GLN A 270 -2.05 10.76 -6.96
C GLN A 270 -2.54 12.21 -6.95
N PHE A 271 -3.40 12.56 -7.91
CA PHE A 271 -4.04 13.86 -8.05
C PHE A 271 -5.55 13.67 -8.01
N ASN A 272 -6.24 14.34 -7.10
CA ASN A 272 -7.69 14.25 -7.00
C ASN A 272 -8.33 15.49 -7.62
N ASP A 273 -9.49 15.32 -8.23
CA ASP A 273 -10.30 16.45 -8.66
C ASP A 273 -10.72 17.29 -7.46
N TYR A 274 -10.76 18.60 -7.63
CA TYR A 274 -11.12 19.50 -6.55
C TYR A 274 -11.82 20.76 -7.08
N CYS A 275 -12.56 21.42 -6.21
CA CYS A 275 -13.19 22.70 -6.53
C CYS A 275 -12.21 23.83 -6.19
N SER A 276 -11.83 24.66 -7.15
CA SER A 276 -11.00 25.85 -6.89
C SER A 276 -11.80 26.96 -6.22
N ASP A 277 -13.10 27.02 -6.52
CA ASP A 277 -14.09 27.91 -5.93
C ASP A 277 -15.47 27.22 -6.00
N GLU A 278 -16.55 27.95 -5.68
CA GLU A 278 -17.92 27.42 -5.64
C GLU A 278 -18.46 26.95 -6.99
N ASN A 279 -17.92 27.44 -8.11
CA ASN A 279 -18.43 27.15 -9.46
C ASN A 279 -17.34 26.61 -10.40
N THR A 280 -16.10 26.43 -9.98
CA THR A 280 -15.01 25.95 -10.85
C THR A 280 -14.41 24.65 -10.33
N VAL A 281 -14.41 23.62 -11.19
CA VAL A 281 -13.72 22.35 -10.93
C VAL A 281 -12.36 22.36 -11.62
N VAL A 282 -11.35 21.89 -10.89
CA VAL A 282 -10.05 21.49 -11.44
C VAL A 282 -10.08 19.97 -11.57
N GLU A 283 -10.16 19.53 -12.82
CA GLU A 283 -10.17 18.12 -13.18
C GLU A 283 -8.76 17.66 -13.54
N TYR A 284 -8.32 16.56 -12.95
CA TYR A 284 -7.12 15.85 -13.37
C TYR A 284 -7.50 14.70 -14.28
N TYR A 285 -6.78 14.55 -15.38
CA TYR A 285 -7.03 13.48 -16.33
C TYR A 285 -5.75 12.92 -16.94
N CYS A 286 -5.83 11.71 -17.48
CA CYS A 286 -4.73 11.10 -18.21
C CYS A 286 -4.79 11.41 -19.71
N SER A 287 -3.71 12.00 -20.25
CA SER A 287 -3.51 12.15 -21.69
C SER A 287 -2.06 11.83 -22.04
N ASP A 288 -1.85 11.01 -23.08
CA ASP A 288 -0.52 10.57 -23.54
C ASP A 288 0.38 10.10 -22.37
N ASN A 289 -0.18 9.25 -21.49
CA ASN A 289 0.51 8.70 -20.32
C ASN A 289 1.01 9.75 -19.31
N SER A 290 0.48 10.98 -19.36
CA SER A 290 0.80 12.06 -18.44
C SER A 290 -0.45 12.53 -17.70
N ALA A 291 -0.31 12.82 -16.42
CA ALA A 291 -1.34 13.49 -15.64
C ALA A 291 -1.37 14.97 -16.04
N LEU A 292 -2.50 15.43 -16.56
CA LEU A 292 -2.78 16.82 -16.88
C LEU A 292 -3.91 17.33 -16.00
N SER A 293 -4.11 18.65 -15.99
CA SER A 293 -5.31 19.24 -15.40
C SER A 293 -5.94 20.30 -16.31
N GLU A 294 -7.24 20.46 -16.18
CA GLU A 294 -8.04 21.49 -16.86
C GLU A 294 -9.00 22.12 -15.84
N GLN A 295 -9.24 23.43 -15.96
CA GLN A 295 -10.26 24.11 -15.18
C GLN A 295 -11.54 24.23 -16.00
N ARG A 296 -12.68 24.02 -15.34
CA ARG A 296 -13.98 24.11 -15.96
C ARG A 296 -14.97 24.79 -15.03
N GLU A 297 -15.64 25.80 -15.57
CA GLU A 297 -16.78 26.43 -14.91
C GLU A 297 -18.00 25.50 -15.00
N CYS A 298 -18.56 25.18 -13.84
CA CYS A 298 -19.76 24.41 -13.64
C CYS A 298 -20.99 25.26 -13.96
N THR A 299 -22.03 24.63 -14.52
CA THR A 299 -23.31 25.31 -14.75
C THR A 299 -24.05 25.63 -13.45
N TYR A 300 -23.82 24.80 -12.43
CA TYR A 300 -24.28 25.00 -11.06
C TYR A 300 -23.04 25.03 -10.17
N PHE A 301 -23.08 24.37 -9.01
CA PHE A 301 -21.97 24.35 -8.07
C PHE A 301 -20.93 23.29 -8.39
N CYS A 302 -19.67 23.57 -8.06
CA CYS A 302 -18.67 22.54 -7.82
C CYS A 302 -18.78 22.05 -6.37
N TYR A 303 -18.91 20.74 -6.18
CA TYR A 303 -18.91 20.15 -4.85
C TYR A 303 -18.12 18.85 -4.81
N SER A 304 -17.15 18.77 -3.90
CA SER A 304 -16.27 17.61 -3.73
C SER A 304 -15.55 17.18 -5.02
N GLY A 305 -15.04 18.14 -5.79
CA GLY A 305 -14.25 17.86 -6.99
C GLY A 305 -15.05 17.41 -8.19
N ARG A 306 -16.34 17.78 -8.28
CA ARG A 306 -17.15 17.58 -9.48
C ARG A 306 -18.18 18.68 -9.62
N CYS A 307 -18.58 18.97 -10.85
CA CYS A 307 -19.74 19.79 -11.15
C CYS A 307 -21.02 19.04 -10.81
N LEU A 308 -21.93 19.74 -10.13
CA LEU A 308 -23.29 19.26 -9.89
C LEU A 308 -24.17 19.56 -11.12
N SER A 309 -25.12 18.67 -11.38
CA SER A 309 -26.18 18.86 -12.36
C SER A 309 -27.47 19.33 -11.69
N SER A 310 -28.45 19.77 -12.50
CA SER A 310 -29.79 20.09 -12.00
C SER A 310 -30.49 18.92 -11.30
N GLU A 311 -30.10 17.67 -11.58
CA GLU A 311 -30.66 16.50 -10.91
C GLU A 311 -30.06 16.26 -9.52
N ASP A 312 -28.85 16.77 -9.25
CA ASP A 312 -28.15 16.64 -7.98
C ASP A 312 -28.69 17.62 -6.92
N ILE A 313 -29.08 18.81 -7.36
CA ILE A 313 -29.50 19.92 -6.48
C ILE A 313 -31.01 19.95 -6.28
N LYS A 314 -31.44 20.52 -5.15
CA LYS A 314 -32.84 20.83 -4.87
C LYS A 314 -32.95 22.29 -4.51
N CYS A 315 -33.77 23.00 -5.29
CA CYS A 315 -34.18 24.36 -4.96
C CYS A 315 -35.38 24.30 -4.01
N LYS A 316 -35.36 25.09 -2.94
CA LYS A 316 -36.46 25.19 -2.00
C LYS A 316 -36.69 26.63 -1.55
N GLU A 317 -37.92 27.08 -1.73
CA GLU A 317 -38.40 28.35 -1.16
C GLU A 317 -38.58 28.21 0.36
N SER A 318 -38.06 29.18 1.11
CA SER A 318 -38.06 29.22 2.57
C SER A 318 -38.30 30.65 3.07
N GLY A 319 -39.56 31.11 3.01
CA GLY A 319 -39.90 32.50 3.33
C GLY A 319 -39.56 33.41 2.15
N SER A 320 -38.86 34.51 2.42
CA SER A 320 -38.37 35.47 1.39
C SER A 320 -37.01 35.07 0.80
N ALA A 321 -36.58 33.82 1.00
CA ALA A 321 -35.30 33.31 0.51
C ALA A 321 -35.48 31.98 -0.24
N VAL A 322 -34.58 31.72 -1.18
CA VAL A 322 -34.41 30.47 -1.91
C VAL A 322 -33.13 29.80 -1.46
N LYS A 323 -33.25 28.56 -0.97
CA LYS A 323 -32.10 27.72 -0.57
C LYS A 323 -31.84 26.65 -1.62
N VAL A 324 -30.57 26.46 -1.97
CA VAL A 324 -30.12 25.36 -2.83
C VAL A 324 -29.44 24.30 -1.98
N GLU A 325 -29.97 23.08 -2.02
CA GLU A 325 -29.48 21.97 -1.21
C GLU A 325 -28.93 20.82 -2.06
N TYR A 326 -27.81 20.24 -1.63
CA TYR A 326 -27.34 18.93 -2.08
C TYR A 326 -27.50 17.91 -0.93
N GLY A 327 -28.50 17.05 -1.05
CA GLY A 327 -28.86 16.08 -0.01
C GLY A 327 -29.43 16.73 1.26
N LYS A 328 -28.57 17.07 2.22
CA LYS A 328 -28.91 17.78 3.47
C LYS A 328 -28.00 18.98 3.74
N ILE A 329 -27.12 19.30 2.79
CA ILE A 329 -26.17 20.38 2.87
C ILE A 329 -26.76 21.54 2.09
N GLU A 330 -26.84 22.69 2.72
CA GLU A 330 -27.15 23.96 2.06
C GLU A 330 -25.89 24.42 1.33
N LEU A 331 -25.99 24.60 0.01
CA LEU A 331 -24.90 25.06 -0.85
C LEU A 331 -24.90 26.58 -0.97
N ALA A 332 -26.09 27.17 -1.09
CA ALA A 332 -26.30 28.61 -1.23
C ALA A 332 -27.70 29.00 -0.74
N GLU A 333 -27.83 30.27 -0.34
CA GLU A 333 -29.08 30.93 -0.01
C GLU A 333 -29.15 32.27 -0.77
N TYR A 334 -30.29 32.52 -1.40
CA TYR A 334 -30.57 33.72 -2.18
C TYR A 334 -31.76 34.42 -1.54
N GLU A 335 -31.53 35.57 -0.94
CA GLU A 335 -32.59 36.38 -0.31
C GLU A 335 -33.16 37.38 -1.31
N ASN A 336 -34.48 37.60 -1.26
CA ASN A 336 -35.12 38.67 -2.01
C ASN A 336 -34.52 40.02 -1.60
N SER A 337 -34.44 40.95 -2.54
CA SER A 337 -33.84 42.26 -2.29
C SER A 337 -34.52 43.37 -3.06
N CYS A 338 -34.34 44.61 -2.61
CA CYS A 338 -34.84 45.78 -3.31
C CYS A 338 -33.75 46.36 -4.21
N LEU A 339 -34.07 46.57 -5.49
CA LEU A 339 -33.19 47.30 -6.41
C LEU A 339 -33.33 48.81 -6.23
N ASP A 340 -34.55 49.23 -5.94
CA ASP A 340 -34.89 50.57 -5.47
C ASP A 340 -36.22 50.50 -4.71
N HIS A 341 -36.72 51.64 -4.25
CA HIS A 341 -37.98 51.74 -3.51
C HIS A 341 -39.24 51.27 -4.27
N ARG A 342 -39.18 51.01 -5.58
CA ARG A 342 -40.27 50.54 -6.44
C ARG A 342 -39.99 49.20 -7.14
N LEU A 343 -38.77 48.68 -7.07
CA LEU A 343 -38.37 47.47 -7.79
C LEU A 343 -37.89 46.41 -6.80
N ALA A 344 -38.71 45.37 -6.63
CA ALA A 344 -38.36 44.17 -5.89
C ALA A 344 -37.67 43.15 -6.82
N ARG A 345 -36.61 42.52 -6.33
CA ARG A 345 -35.97 41.35 -6.94
C ARG A 345 -36.31 40.13 -6.10
N GLU A 346 -37.03 39.20 -6.71
CA GLU A 346 -37.42 37.94 -6.10
C GLU A 346 -36.64 36.79 -6.73
N TYR A 347 -36.20 35.84 -5.90
CA TYR A 347 -35.66 34.56 -6.35
C TYR A 347 -36.73 33.48 -6.20
N LEU A 348 -36.93 32.68 -7.24
CA LEU A 348 -37.97 31.67 -7.30
C LEU A 348 -37.40 30.32 -7.74
N CYS A 349 -37.96 29.23 -7.22
CA CYS A 349 -37.60 27.89 -7.67
C CYS A 349 -38.49 27.44 -8.84
N VAL A 350 -37.90 27.33 -10.05
CA VAL A 350 -38.59 26.75 -11.21
C VAL A 350 -38.04 25.35 -11.46
N GLY A 351 -38.65 24.37 -10.79
CA GLY A 351 -38.09 23.02 -10.73
C GLY A 351 -36.91 22.97 -9.77
N ASN A 352 -35.72 22.62 -10.29
CA ASN A 352 -34.46 22.66 -9.52
C ASN A 352 -33.58 23.88 -9.90
N ASP A 353 -34.03 24.70 -10.85
CA ASP A 353 -33.35 25.93 -11.25
C ASP A 353 -33.86 27.12 -10.43
N ILE A 354 -32.99 28.12 -10.29
CA ILE A 354 -33.34 29.41 -9.68
C ILE A 354 -33.63 30.38 -10.81
N GLU A 355 -34.81 30.99 -10.80
CA GLU A 355 -35.13 32.13 -11.64
C GLU A 355 -35.14 33.41 -10.83
N THR A 356 -34.69 34.51 -11.43
CA THR A 356 -34.77 35.85 -10.85
C THR A 356 -35.86 36.63 -11.54
N VAL A 357 -36.80 37.17 -10.76
CA VAL A 357 -37.91 37.97 -11.25
C VAL A 357 -37.81 39.37 -10.65
N THR A 358 -38.00 40.40 -11.49
CA THR A 358 -38.09 41.78 -11.02
C THR A 358 -39.55 42.23 -11.09
N THR A 359 -40.10 42.61 -9.94
CA THR A 359 -41.47 43.08 -9.77
C THR A 359 -41.48 44.58 -9.51
N GLN A 360 -42.32 45.33 -10.23
CA GLN A 360 -42.54 46.75 -9.97
C GLN A 360 -43.69 46.93 -8.99
N CYS A 361 -43.44 47.55 -7.85
CA CYS A 361 -44.44 47.83 -6.83
C CYS A 361 -45.48 48.84 -7.33
N GLU A 362 -46.74 48.60 -6.96
CA GLU A 362 -47.88 49.41 -7.38
C GLU A 362 -47.84 50.81 -6.73
N ASP A 363 -48.68 51.71 -7.23
CA ASP A 363 -48.80 53.04 -6.64
C ASP A 363 -49.40 52.92 -5.22
N GLY A 364 -48.64 53.38 -4.21
CA GLY A 364 -48.99 53.22 -2.80
C GLY A 364 -48.23 52.09 -2.10
N GLU A 365 -47.34 51.39 -2.80
CA GLU A 365 -46.44 50.38 -2.23
C GLU A 365 -44.97 50.85 -2.25
N ILE A 366 -44.14 50.26 -1.39
CA ILE A 366 -42.67 50.39 -1.42
C ILE A 366 -42.06 48.98 -1.42
N CYS A 367 -40.91 48.81 -2.07
CA CYS A 367 -40.09 47.64 -1.83
C CYS A 367 -39.36 47.77 -0.50
N TYR A 368 -39.48 46.78 0.38
CA TYR A 368 -38.71 46.65 1.62
C TYR A 368 -38.41 45.18 1.87
N GLU A 369 -37.16 44.84 2.25
CA GLU A 369 -36.69 43.45 2.43
C GLU A 369 -37.03 42.54 1.23
N GLY A 370 -37.03 43.11 0.03
CA GLY A 370 -37.31 42.40 -1.22
C GLY A 370 -38.79 42.17 -1.54
N ASP A 371 -39.72 42.66 -0.72
CA ASP A 371 -41.17 42.51 -0.93
C ASP A 371 -41.85 43.88 -1.15
N CYS A 372 -42.86 43.92 -2.04
CA CYS A 372 -43.71 45.10 -2.19
C CYS A 372 -44.73 45.18 -1.04
N MET A 373 -44.64 46.23 -0.22
CA MET A 373 -45.49 46.46 0.94
C MET A 373 -46.35 47.72 0.78
N GLU A 374 -47.62 47.66 1.19
CA GLU A 374 -48.49 48.85 1.24
C GLU A 374 -47.99 49.90 2.25
N ILE A 375 -47.97 51.16 1.84
CA ILE A 375 -47.70 52.31 2.72
C ILE A 375 -48.94 52.56 3.58
N THR A 376 -48.86 52.31 4.89
CA THR A 376 -50.01 52.50 5.80
C THR A 376 -49.83 53.62 6.82
N GLU A 377 -48.60 54.11 7.02
CA GLU A 377 -48.30 55.13 8.02
C GLU A 377 -47.07 55.96 7.66
N GLU A 378 -46.84 57.04 8.41
CA GLU A 378 -45.60 57.81 8.33
C GLU A 378 -44.47 57.01 8.98
N ALA A 379 -43.61 56.46 8.14
CA ALA A 379 -42.45 55.68 8.54
C ALA A 379 -41.25 56.03 7.67
N CYS A 380 -40.08 55.60 8.11
CA CYS A 380 -38.87 55.64 7.32
C CYS A 380 -38.28 54.22 7.28
N TYR A 381 -37.76 53.85 6.12
CA TYR A 381 -37.29 52.51 5.80
C TYR A 381 -35.89 52.60 5.23
N ASP A 382 -35.00 51.79 5.76
CA ASP A 382 -33.64 51.60 5.28
C ASP A 382 -33.57 50.34 4.44
N LEU A 383 -33.19 50.44 3.16
CA LEU A 383 -33.42 49.33 2.22
C LEU A 383 -32.32 48.25 2.23
N ASP A 384 -31.28 48.41 3.04
CA ASP A 384 -30.12 47.50 3.13
C ASP A 384 -29.86 46.97 4.55
N SER A 385 -30.81 47.12 5.49
CA SER A 385 -30.62 46.78 6.91
C SER A 385 -30.45 45.27 7.17
N ASN A 386 -29.31 44.71 6.75
CA ASN A 386 -28.77 43.46 7.22
C ASN A 386 -27.93 43.76 8.48
N GLU A 387 -28.26 43.12 9.60
CA GLU A 387 -27.82 43.50 10.96
C GLU A 387 -26.28 43.44 11.24
N ASP A 388 -25.45 43.03 10.28
CA ASP A 388 -24.07 42.58 10.54
C ASP A 388 -22.93 43.48 10.02
N ASP A 389 -23.16 44.38 9.07
CA ASP A 389 -22.18 45.36 8.59
C ASP A 389 -22.88 46.72 8.44
N ASP A 390 -22.26 47.82 8.85
CA ASP A 390 -22.85 49.18 8.96
C ASP A 390 -23.29 49.81 7.60
N GLY A 391 -23.87 49.06 6.65
CA GLY A 391 -24.28 49.49 5.30
C GLY A 391 -23.13 49.82 4.34
N ILE A 392 -21.94 50.08 4.88
CA ILE A 392 -20.81 50.72 4.19
C ILE A 392 -20.32 50.05 2.89
N PHE A 393 -20.59 48.75 2.68
CA PHE A 393 -20.17 48.00 1.49
C PHE A 393 -21.29 47.80 0.44
N VAL A 394 -22.49 48.34 0.68
CA VAL A 394 -23.64 48.22 -0.21
C VAL A 394 -24.23 49.60 -0.41
N GLN A 395 -24.42 50.04 -1.66
CA GLN A 395 -25.15 51.29 -1.90
C GLN A 395 -26.64 51.09 -1.56
N SER A 396 -27.14 51.84 -0.58
CA SER A 396 -28.54 51.78 -0.13
C SER A 396 -29.33 53.04 -0.48
N THR A 397 -30.64 52.93 -0.28
CA THR A 397 -31.60 54.03 -0.38
C THR A 397 -32.46 54.03 0.88
N VAL A 398 -32.56 55.18 1.54
CA VAL A 398 -33.51 55.40 2.65
C VAL A 398 -34.75 56.11 2.13
N VAL A 399 -35.92 55.58 2.47
CA VAL A 399 -37.21 56.04 1.99
C VAL A 399 -38.05 56.54 3.16
N ARG A 400 -38.58 57.76 3.09
CA ARG A 400 -39.59 58.25 4.04
C ARG A 400 -40.96 58.31 3.38
N THR A 401 -41.95 57.82 4.09
CA THR A 401 -43.34 57.76 3.68
C THR A 401 -44.23 58.66 4.53
N ASP A 402 -45.39 59.05 4.02
CA ASP A 402 -46.50 59.68 4.76
C ASP A 402 -47.79 59.05 4.26
N ASN A 403 -48.57 58.43 5.15
CA ASN A 403 -49.92 57.86 5.05
C ASN A 403 -50.35 57.08 3.78
N ASP A 404 -49.92 57.46 2.58
CA ASP A 404 -50.21 56.86 1.28
C ASP A 404 -49.10 57.05 0.22
N SER A 405 -47.99 57.72 0.52
CA SER A 405 -46.97 58.04 -0.48
C SER A 405 -45.55 58.15 0.05
N VAL A 406 -44.58 57.91 -0.83
CA VAL A 406 -43.17 58.23 -0.59
C VAL A 406 -42.99 59.75 -0.68
N THR A 407 -42.46 60.35 0.39
CA THR A 407 -42.33 61.82 0.52
C THR A 407 -40.90 62.32 0.34
N ASP A 408 -39.90 61.49 0.60
CA ASP A 408 -38.49 61.83 0.43
C ASP A 408 -37.66 60.55 0.32
N THR A 409 -36.58 60.62 -0.45
CA THR A 409 -35.62 59.53 -0.64
C THR A 409 -34.20 60.08 -0.48
N LYS A 410 -33.32 59.29 0.13
CA LYS A 410 -31.88 59.54 0.21
C LYS A 410 -31.14 58.30 -0.25
N VAL A 411 -29.97 58.49 -0.85
CA VAL A 411 -29.16 57.41 -1.40
C VAL A 411 -27.74 57.64 -0.92
N ASP A 412 -27.04 56.58 -0.55
CA ASP A 412 -25.66 56.71 -0.10
C ASP A 412 -24.79 57.27 -1.20
N SER A 413 -23.76 57.99 -0.77
CA SER A 413 -22.92 58.73 -1.69
C SER A 413 -21.50 58.88 -1.18
N CYS A 414 -20.55 58.96 -2.10
CA CYS A 414 -19.17 59.22 -1.73
C CYS A 414 -18.93 60.70 -1.44
N VAL A 415 -18.41 60.98 -0.25
CA VAL A 415 -17.92 62.31 0.12
C VAL A 415 -16.55 62.54 -0.49
N ASP A 416 -15.71 61.52 -0.43
CA ASP A 416 -14.41 61.43 -1.09
C ASP A 416 -14.05 59.96 -1.35
N SER A 417 -12.88 59.70 -1.96
CA SER A 417 -12.44 58.35 -2.32
C SER A 417 -12.28 57.36 -1.17
N ARG A 418 -12.45 57.78 0.09
CA ARG A 418 -12.36 56.91 1.27
C ARG A 418 -13.54 57.04 2.22
N THR A 419 -14.53 57.88 1.92
CA THR A 419 -15.59 58.20 2.88
C THR A 419 -16.96 58.08 2.23
N VAL A 420 -17.77 57.14 2.75
CA VAL A 420 -19.19 56.97 2.45
C VAL A 420 -20.00 57.92 3.34
N LEU A 421 -20.90 58.69 2.74
CA LEU A 421 -22.00 59.33 3.45
C LEU A 421 -23.17 58.35 3.44
N GLU A 422 -23.35 57.71 4.58
CA GLU A 422 -24.37 56.70 4.84
C GLU A 422 -25.65 57.39 5.31
N TYR A 423 -26.77 57.10 4.67
CA TYR A 423 -28.09 57.46 5.15
C TYR A 423 -28.68 56.26 5.87
N MET A 424 -29.21 56.49 7.07
CA MET A 424 -29.89 55.46 7.83
C MET A 424 -31.26 55.91 8.29
N CYS A 425 -32.07 54.97 8.78
CA CYS A 425 -33.36 55.27 9.37
C CYS A 425 -33.47 55.02 10.89
N ASP A 426 -34.03 55.98 11.64
CA ASP A 426 -34.40 55.80 13.07
C ASP A 426 -35.89 55.43 13.29
N GLY A 427 -36.54 54.99 12.21
CA GLY A 427 -37.96 54.65 12.15
C GLY A 427 -38.90 55.83 11.85
N LYS A 428 -38.45 57.09 11.91
CA LYS A 428 -39.27 58.27 11.53
C LYS A 428 -38.52 59.33 10.74
N THR A 429 -37.23 59.45 10.97
CA THR A 429 -36.37 60.45 10.35
C THR A 429 -35.11 59.82 9.81
N PHE A 430 -34.53 60.49 8.82
CA PHE A 430 -33.22 60.13 8.31
C PHE A 430 -32.16 60.53 9.33
N SER A 431 -31.25 59.62 9.62
CA SER A 431 -29.93 59.91 10.20
C SER A 431 -28.86 59.80 9.10
N THR A 432 -27.70 60.40 9.36
CA THR A 432 -26.56 60.34 8.45
C THR A 432 -25.29 60.05 9.22
N GLU A 433 -24.42 59.22 8.67
CA GLU A 433 -23.10 58.92 9.20
C GLU A 433 -22.01 59.06 8.14
N PHE A 434 -20.79 59.34 8.57
CA PHE A 434 -19.62 59.40 7.70
C PHE A 434 -18.74 58.20 8.02
N LEU A 435 -18.80 57.18 7.17
CA LEU A 435 -18.09 55.94 7.36
C LEU A 435 -16.85 55.90 6.47
N SER A 436 -15.70 55.56 7.05
CA SER A 436 -14.44 55.47 6.31
C SER A 436 -14.24 54.06 5.78
N CYS A 437 -14.00 53.92 4.48
CA CYS A 437 -13.66 52.63 3.88
C CYS A 437 -12.41 52.02 4.54
N PRO A 438 -12.41 50.70 4.78
CA PRO A 438 -11.24 49.99 5.29
C PRO A 438 -9.99 50.27 4.47
N ASP A 439 -8.83 49.99 5.05
CA ASP A 439 -7.58 50.04 4.31
C ASP A 439 -7.67 49.10 3.09
N GLU A 440 -7.16 49.59 1.96
CA GLU A 440 -7.29 49.02 0.62
C GLU A 440 -8.60 49.35 -0.11
N TYR A 441 -9.73 49.65 0.52
CA TYR A 441 -11.01 49.94 -0.18
C TYR A 441 -11.16 51.41 -0.60
N LYS A 442 -11.98 51.64 -1.64
CA LYS A 442 -12.34 52.98 -2.16
C LYS A 442 -13.85 53.18 -2.15
N CYS A 443 -14.29 54.38 -1.79
CA CYS A 443 -15.70 54.73 -1.98
C CYS A 443 -15.97 54.96 -3.46
N ILE A 444 -16.86 54.17 -4.05
CA ILE A 444 -17.35 54.31 -5.41
C ILE A 444 -18.87 54.16 -5.36
N GLY A 445 -19.61 55.05 -6.03
CA GLY A 445 -21.07 54.92 -6.13
C GLY A 445 -21.85 55.14 -4.82
N GLY A 446 -21.20 55.32 -3.67
CA GLY A 446 -21.88 55.37 -2.36
C GLY A 446 -21.57 54.16 -1.47
N GLU A 447 -20.69 53.25 -1.90
CA GLU A 447 -20.28 52.06 -1.16
C GLU A 447 -18.76 51.89 -1.19
N CYS A 448 -18.21 51.14 -0.24
CA CYS A 448 -16.80 50.77 -0.22
C CYS A 448 -16.54 49.55 -1.10
N VAL A 449 -15.85 49.76 -2.20
CA VAL A 449 -15.47 48.70 -3.14
C VAL A 449 -13.97 48.44 -3.05
N TYR A 450 -13.56 47.17 -3.13
CA TYR A 450 -12.14 46.84 -3.25
C TYR A 450 -11.64 47.38 -4.60
N PRO A 451 -10.53 48.14 -4.65
CA PRO A 451 -10.18 48.90 -5.83
C PRO A 451 -9.79 47.98 -6.96
N TYR A 452 -10.59 48.01 -8.02
CA TYR A 452 -10.16 47.59 -9.32
C TYR A 452 -9.05 48.53 -9.82
N GLN A 453 -8.05 48.00 -10.50
CA GLN A 453 -7.14 48.83 -11.30
C GLN A 453 -7.71 48.93 -12.70
N CYS A 454 -7.88 50.14 -13.25
CA CYS A 454 -8.34 50.29 -14.62
C CYS A 454 -7.14 50.43 -15.56
N THR A 455 -7.13 49.69 -16.66
CA THR A 455 -6.11 49.79 -17.71
C THR A 455 -6.74 49.97 -19.07
N GLU A 456 -6.07 50.73 -19.93
CA GLU A 456 -6.56 51.16 -21.23
C GLU A 456 -5.56 50.73 -22.30
N THR A 457 -6.04 50.28 -23.46
CA THR A 457 -5.14 49.92 -24.56
C THR A 457 -4.67 51.12 -25.39
N ASP A 458 -5.43 52.20 -25.41
CA ASP A 458 -5.24 53.37 -26.27
C ASP A 458 -4.78 54.64 -25.51
N GLY A 459 -4.95 54.63 -24.19
CA GLY A 459 -4.60 55.72 -23.27
C GLY A 459 -5.60 56.87 -23.33
N GLY A 460 -6.88 56.57 -23.54
CA GLY A 460 -8.00 57.51 -23.47
C GLY A 460 -8.03 58.45 -24.68
N LYS A 461 -7.63 57.94 -25.83
CA LYS A 461 -7.57 58.69 -27.08
C LYS A 461 -8.88 58.54 -27.82
N SER A 462 -9.69 59.57 -27.66
CA SER A 462 -10.92 59.75 -28.43
C SER A 462 -10.75 59.41 -29.91
N PHE A 463 -11.67 58.59 -30.43
CA PHE A 463 -11.79 58.20 -31.84
C PHE A 463 -10.74 57.19 -32.37
N GLU A 464 -9.89 56.62 -31.52
CA GLU A 464 -9.06 55.47 -31.86
C GLU A 464 -9.66 54.21 -31.22
N PRO A 465 -9.52 53.01 -31.82
CA PRO A 465 -10.03 51.79 -31.19
C PRO A 465 -9.32 51.51 -29.86
N GLY A 466 -10.08 51.53 -28.77
CA GLY A 466 -9.64 51.26 -27.42
C GLY A 466 -10.47 50.18 -26.73
N GLU A 467 -9.84 49.56 -25.74
CA GLU A 467 -10.47 48.69 -24.75
C GLU A 467 -10.01 49.17 -23.37
N ALA A 468 -10.96 49.24 -22.44
CA ALA A 468 -10.69 49.57 -21.05
C ALA A 468 -11.07 48.36 -20.18
N SER A 469 -10.15 47.94 -19.32
CA SER A 469 -10.27 46.74 -18.50
C SER A 469 -10.09 47.07 -17.02
N LEU A 470 -11.01 46.59 -16.20
CA LEU A 470 -10.89 46.57 -14.74
C LEU A 470 -10.17 45.29 -14.31
N LEU A 471 -9.14 45.44 -13.49
CA LEU A 471 -8.39 44.34 -12.91
C LEU A 471 -8.70 44.20 -11.43
N GLU A 472 -8.92 42.97 -10.99
CA GLU A 472 -9.02 42.57 -9.59
C GLU A 472 -7.78 41.76 -9.23
N ASN A 473 -6.97 42.23 -8.28
CA ASN A 473 -5.72 41.56 -7.88
C ASN A 473 -4.73 41.26 -9.03
N GLY A 474 -4.83 41.99 -10.15
CA GLY A 474 -4.01 41.80 -11.35
C GLY A 474 -4.62 40.89 -12.41
N ASP A 475 -5.78 40.29 -12.15
CA ASP A 475 -6.56 39.50 -13.11
C ASP A 475 -7.67 40.36 -13.73
N VAL A 476 -7.98 40.16 -15.00
CA VAL A 476 -9.00 40.96 -15.71
C VAL A 476 -10.40 40.55 -15.23
N ALA A 477 -11.05 41.42 -14.48
CA ALA A 477 -12.41 41.22 -13.97
C ALA A 477 -13.47 41.60 -15.02
N ARG A 478 -13.23 42.65 -15.80
CA ARG A 478 -14.16 43.14 -16.82
C ARG A 478 -13.42 43.91 -17.92
N THR A 479 -13.83 43.74 -19.17
CA THR A 479 -13.31 44.52 -20.31
C THR A 479 -14.48 45.08 -21.12
N GLU A 480 -14.42 46.36 -21.43
CA GLU A 480 -15.35 47.06 -22.33
C GLU A 480 -14.56 47.62 -23.52
N LYS A 481 -15.23 47.75 -24.67
CA LYS A 481 -14.62 48.24 -25.91
C LYS A 481 -15.39 49.42 -26.46
N ASP A 482 -14.71 50.28 -27.19
CA ASP A 482 -15.37 51.35 -27.94
C ASP A 482 -16.35 50.77 -28.96
N ALA A 483 -17.52 51.39 -29.07
CA ALA A 483 -18.60 50.88 -29.90
C ALA A 483 -19.37 52.00 -30.59
N CYS A 484 -19.97 51.71 -31.73
CA CYS A 484 -20.85 52.68 -32.40
C CYS A 484 -22.24 52.68 -31.76
N THR A 485 -22.76 53.86 -31.41
CA THR A 485 -24.17 54.02 -30.99
C THR A 485 -25.09 54.41 -32.15
N GLY A 486 -24.50 54.64 -33.33
CA GLY A 486 -25.14 54.92 -34.62
C GLY A 486 -24.11 55.37 -35.66
N ASP A 487 -24.53 55.67 -36.89
CA ASP A 487 -23.62 55.99 -38.01
C ASP A 487 -22.73 57.23 -37.78
N GLY A 488 -23.07 58.09 -36.81
CA GLY A 488 -22.37 59.34 -36.54
C GLY A 488 -21.74 59.47 -35.15
N ASN A 489 -21.88 58.49 -34.26
CA ASN A 489 -21.46 58.60 -32.85
C ASN A 489 -20.68 57.37 -32.37
N ILE A 490 -19.60 57.62 -31.65
CA ILE A 490 -18.86 56.62 -30.87
C ILE A 490 -19.30 56.68 -29.41
N TRP A 491 -19.50 55.52 -28.81
CA TRP A 491 -19.45 55.27 -27.39
C TRP A 491 -18.01 54.93 -27.03
N GLU A 492 -17.32 55.90 -26.46
CA GLU A 492 -15.96 55.79 -25.98
C GLU A 492 -15.98 55.26 -24.56
N VAL A 493 -15.15 54.27 -24.26
CA VAL A 493 -14.88 53.78 -22.91
C VAL A 493 -13.41 53.98 -22.56
N TYR A 494 -13.14 54.61 -21.42
CA TYR A 494 -11.77 54.94 -21.02
C TYR A 494 -11.62 54.85 -19.51
N CYS A 495 -10.37 54.78 -19.04
CA CYS A 495 -10.10 54.81 -17.61
C CYS A 495 -9.90 56.25 -17.12
N SER A 496 -10.55 56.60 -16.01
CA SER A 496 -10.29 57.84 -15.28
C SER A 496 -10.32 57.55 -13.79
N ASP A 497 -9.27 57.96 -13.07
CA ASP A 497 -9.11 57.72 -11.63
C ASP A 497 -9.37 56.24 -11.23
N ASP A 498 -8.81 55.30 -12.01
CA ASP A 498 -8.97 53.84 -11.86
C ASP A 498 -10.41 53.30 -12.02
N MET A 499 -11.29 54.06 -12.67
CA MET A 499 -12.67 53.66 -13.01
C MET A 499 -12.91 53.64 -14.51
N LEU A 500 -13.89 52.84 -14.97
CA LEU A 500 -14.41 52.92 -16.33
C LEU A 500 -15.36 54.12 -16.46
N GLU A 501 -15.01 55.04 -17.35
CA GLU A 501 -15.83 56.18 -17.74
C GLU A 501 -16.32 56.02 -19.18
N TYR A 502 -17.43 56.69 -19.49
CA TYR A 502 -18.08 56.59 -20.78
C TYR A 502 -18.36 57.98 -21.36
N ALA A 503 -18.09 58.15 -22.65
CA ALA A 503 -18.46 59.35 -23.38
C ALA A 503 -19.11 59.00 -24.72
N VAL A 504 -20.16 59.75 -25.08
CA VAL A 504 -20.72 59.70 -26.43
C VAL A 504 -20.13 60.85 -27.24
N LEU A 505 -19.34 60.53 -28.25
CA LEU A 505 -18.62 61.48 -29.08
C LEU A 505 -19.19 61.48 -30.51
N GLU A 506 -19.48 62.66 -31.03
CA GLU A 506 -19.87 62.82 -32.44
C GLU A 506 -18.64 62.67 -33.35
N CYS A 507 -18.75 61.84 -34.38
CA CYS A 507 -17.68 61.64 -35.36
C CYS A 507 -17.35 62.95 -36.09
N PRO A 508 -16.06 63.20 -36.39
CA PRO A 508 -15.63 64.38 -37.15
C PRO A 508 -16.37 64.52 -38.51
N GLU A 509 -16.60 65.77 -38.94
CA GLU A 509 -17.29 66.05 -40.21
C GLU A 509 -16.70 65.26 -41.39
N GLY A 510 -17.54 64.48 -42.06
CA GLY A 510 -17.17 63.67 -43.22
C GLY A 510 -16.71 62.24 -42.92
N THR A 511 -16.74 61.82 -41.65
CA THR A 511 -16.49 60.44 -41.22
C THR A 511 -17.78 59.80 -40.68
N SER A 512 -17.82 58.48 -40.63
CA SER A 512 -18.91 57.69 -40.03
C SER A 512 -18.35 56.61 -39.11
N CYS A 513 -19.09 56.24 -38.08
CA CYS A 513 -18.66 55.20 -37.15
C CYS A 513 -18.75 53.82 -37.81
N ASN A 514 -17.63 53.09 -37.86
CA ASN A 514 -17.55 51.73 -38.35
C ASN A 514 -17.84 50.74 -37.22
N SER A 515 -18.99 50.07 -37.28
CA SER A 515 -19.46 49.15 -36.24
C SER A 515 -18.59 47.92 -36.01
N GLU A 516 -17.73 47.55 -36.97
CA GLU A 516 -16.80 46.41 -36.81
C GLU A 516 -15.54 46.80 -36.03
N THR A 517 -15.13 48.07 -36.10
CA THR A 517 -13.86 48.54 -35.52
C THR A 517 -14.03 49.52 -34.37
N GLY A 518 -15.26 50.02 -34.13
CA GLY A 518 -15.53 51.02 -33.09
C GLY A 518 -14.93 52.41 -33.39
N ARG A 519 -14.63 52.71 -34.68
CA ARG A 519 -13.85 53.89 -35.08
C ARG A 519 -14.59 54.79 -36.07
N CYS A 520 -14.35 56.10 -36.03
CA CYS A 520 -14.81 57.05 -37.05
C CYS A 520 -13.86 57.00 -38.25
N GLU A 521 -14.37 56.61 -39.42
CA GLU A 521 -13.61 56.48 -40.69
C GLU A 521 -14.26 57.22 -41.86
#